data_AF-M1CQN4-F1
#
_entry.id   AF-M1CQN4-F1
#
_cell.length_a   1.000
_cell.length_b   1.000
_cell.length_c   1.000
_cell.angle_alpha   90.00
_cell.angle_beta   90.00
_cell.angle_gamma   90.00
#
_symmetry.space_group_name_H-M   'P 1'
#
loop_
_entity.id
_entity.type
_entity.pdbx_description
1 polymer ?
#
loop_
_entity_poly.entity_id
_entity_poly.type
_entity_poly.pdbx_seq_one_letter_code
_entity_poly.pdbx_strand_id
1 'polypeptide(L)'
;MAVNRSSSAPAQRRNGMSALEARISLVIALASQTSSLSQKLLTELASETAKYVFPKRIFESRNLEEALMSVPDLETVKFKVLKLTDQYEIREVEPYFVAEATMPGKSGFDLNGASQSFNTLAEFLFGKVVEGTYRVNL
;
A
#
# COMPACT_ATOMS: atom_id res chain seq x y z
N MET A 1 -19.23 50.68 -60.62
CA MET A 1 -20.25 49.62 -60.43
C MET A 1 -19.56 48.26 -60.50
N ALA A 2 -19.81 47.40 -59.52
CA ALA A 2 -18.91 46.34 -59.07
C ALA A 2 -18.95 45.04 -59.91
N VAL A 3 -17.77 44.47 -60.18
CA VAL A 3 -17.57 43.10 -60.66
C VAL A 3 -17.66 42.16 -59.45
N ASN A 4 -18.68 41.31 -59.42
CA ASN A 4 -18.79 40.26 -58.40
C ASN A 4 -18.11 38.98 -58.93
N ARG A 5 -16.94 38.67 -58.38
CA ARG A 5 -16.22 37.41 -58.67
C ARG A 5 -16.64 36.39 -57.62
N SER A 6 -17.62 35.56 -57.93
CA SER A 6 -17.94 34.37 -57.14
C SER A 6 -16.93 33.27 -57.44
N SER A 7 -15.93 33.13 -56.57
CA SER A 7 -15.07 31.95 -56.51
C SER A 7 -15.90 30.73 -56.11
N SER A 8 -16.07 29.77 -57.03
CA SER A 8 -16.61 28.45 -56.75
C SER A 8 -15.58 27.60 -55.99
N ALA A 9 -15.68 27.57 -54.66
CA ALA A 9 -15.07 26.50 -53.87
C ALA A 9 -15.88 25.20 -54.10
N PRO A 10 -15.24 24.02 -54.20
CA PRO A 10 -15.95 22.79 -54.42
C PRO A 10 -16.86 22.50 -53.23
N ALA A 11 -18.10 22.09 -53.50
CA ALA A 11 -19.00 21.55 -52.49
C ALA A 11 -18.34 20.30 -51.90
N GLN A 12 -17.72 20.45 -50.72
CA GLN A 12 -17.34 19.33 -49.89
C GLN A 12 -18.62 18.55 -49.61
N ARG A 13 -18.80 17.42 -50.31
CA ARG A 13 -19.80 16.42 -49.99
C ARG A 13 -19.53 15.97 -48.56
N ARG A 14 -20.20 16.60 -47.59
CA ARG A 14 -20.47 16.00 -46.30
C ARG A 14 -21.40 14.84 -46.61
N ASN A 15 -20.84 13.68 -46.94
CA ASN A 15 -21.54 12.43 -46.75
C ASN A 15 -21.91 12.42 -45.28
N GLY A 16 -23.17 12.77 -45.01
CA GLY A 16 -23.70 12.90 -43.67
C GLY A 16 -23.68 11.53 -43.05
N MET A 17 -22.72 11.28 -42.15
CA MET A 17 -22.77 10.13 -41.28
C MET A 17 -24.17 10.08 -40.67
N SER A 18 -24.83 8.95 -40.83
CA SER A 18 -26.13 8.72 -40.24
C SER A 18 -26.04 8.97 -38.72
N ALA A 19 -27.07 9.54 -38.11
CA ALA A 19 -27.08 9.79 -36.66
C ALA A 19 -26.82 8.50 -35.85
N LEU A 20 -27.22 7.33 -36.39
CA LEU A 20 -26.89 6.02 -35.82
C LEU A 20 -25.41 5.69 -35.97
N GLU A 21 -24.83 5.94 -37.13
CA GLU A 21 -23.43 5.67 -37.43
C GLU A 21 -22.49 6.55 -36.58
N ALA A 22 -22.87 7.81 -36.35
CA ALA A 22 -22.19 8.71 -35.42
C ALA A 22 -22.28 8.21 -33.97
N ARG A 23 -23.44 7.69 -33.53
CA ARG A 23 -23.62 7.13 -32.18
C ARG A 23 -22.83 5.84 -32.00
N ILE A 24 -22.83 4.95 -32.99
CA ILE A 24 -22.07 3.70 -32.96
C ILE A 24 -20.57 4.01 -32.93
N SER A 25 -20.10 4.93 -33.77
CA SER A 25 -18.70 5.37 -33.77
C SER A 25 -18.28 5.98 -32.44
N LEU A 26 -19.17 6.76 -31.80
CA LEU A 26 -18.94 7.33 -30.48
C LEU A 26 -18.85 6.26 -29.38
N VAL A 27 -19.76 5.26 -29.40
CA VAL A 27 -19.73 4.15 -28.43
C VAL A 27 -18.46 3.32 -28.60
N ILE A 28 -18.05 3.04 -29.84
CA ILE A 28 -16.80 2.30 -30.13
C ILE A 28 -15.58 3.12 -29.68
N ALA A 29 -15.54 4.43 -29.97
CA ALA A 29 -14.46 5.30 -29.53
C ALA A 29 -14.38 5.38 -28.00
N LEU A 30 -15.53 5.49 -27.32
CA LEU A 30 -15.61 5.53 -25.86
C LEU A 30 -15.18 4.19 -25.25
N ALA A 31 -15.65 3.06 -25.79
CA ALA A 31 -15.23 1.73 -25.37
C ALA A 31 -13.73 1.49 -25.60
N SER A 32 -13.17 2.03 -26.68
CA SER A 32 -11.73 1.96 -26.97
C SER A 32 -10.92 2.80 -25.99
N GLN A 33 -11.41 3.99 -25.64
CA GLN A 33 -10.75 4.86 -24.67
C GLN A 33 -10.80 4.26 -23.26
N THR A 34 -11.96 3.77 -22.81
CA THR A 34 -12.10 3.15 -21.50
C THR A 34 -11.34 1.83 -21.41
N SER A 35 -11.36 0.98 -22.45
CA SER A 35 -10.57 -0.26 -22.45
C SER A 35 -9.06 0.00 -22.39
N SER A 36 -8.55 1.03 -23.08
CA SER A 36 -7.13 1.39 -23.00
C SER A 36 -6.71 1.83 -21.59
N LEU A 37 -7.57 2.56 -20.88
CA LEU A 37 -7.33 2.97 -19.49
C LEU A 37 -7.47 1.79 -18.53
N SER A 38 -8.45 0.91 -18.73
CA SER A 38 -8.61 -0.32 -17.95
C SER A 38 -7.42 -1.25 -18.12
N GLN A 39 -6.89 -1.42 -19.34
CA GLN A 39 -5.70 -2.22 -19.58
C GLN A 39 -4.48 -1.64 -18.85
N LYS A 40 -4.28 -0.31 -18.90
CA LYS A 40 -3.20 0.36 -18.15
C LYS A 40 -3.35 0.15 -16.64
N LEU A 41 -4.54 0.37 -16.09
CA LEU A 41 -4.82 0.16 -14.67
C LEU A 41 -4.66 -1.29 -14.26
N LEU A 42 -5.07 -2.25 -15.08
CA LEU A 42 -4.86 -3.67 -14.82
C LEU A 42 -3.38 -4.03 -14.89
N THR A 43 -2.60 -3.46 -15.82
CA THR A 43 -1.15 -3.68 -15.86
C THR A 43 -0.42 -3.01 -14.70
N GLU A 44 -0.82 -1.80 -14.30
CA GLU A 44 -0.27 -1.12 -13.12
C GLU A 44 -0.63 -1.88 -11.86
N LEU A 45 -1.90 -2.25 -11.67
CA LEU A 45 -2.37 -3.05 -10.54
C LEU A 45 -1.71 -4.43 -10.51
N ALA A 46 -1.59 -5.12 -11.64
CA ALA A 46 -0.89 -6.40 -11.71
C ALA A 46 0.61 -6.24 -11.42
N SER A 47 1.25 -5.17 -11.92
CA SER A 47 2.66 -4.90 -11.65
C SER A 47 2.92 -4.53 -10.19
N GLU A 48 1.99 -3.77 -9.58
CA GLU A 48 2.06 -3.35 -8.19
C GLU A 48 1.75 -4.53 -7.28
N THR A 49 0.70 -5.30 -7.58
CA THR A 49 0.35 -6.54 -6.87
C THR A 49 1.45 -7.59 -7.01
N ALA A 50 2.12 -7.69 -8.17
CA ALA A 50 3.25 -8.58 -8.36
C ALA A 50 4.46 -8.23 -7.47
N LYS A 51 4.65 -6.97 -7.07
CA LYS A 51 5.70 -6.60 -6.10
C LYS A 51 5.47 -7.24 -4.73
N TYR A 52 4.20 -7.42 -4.33
CA TYR A 52 3.84 -7.95 -3.02
C TYR A 52 3.51 -9.45 -3.04
N VAL A 53 3.05 -9.99 -4.18
CA VAL A 53 2.67 -11.42 -4.34
C VAL A 53 3.82 -12.27 -4.89
N PHE A 54 4.70 -11.69 -5.71
CA PHE A 54 5.90 -12.35 -6.22
C PHE A 54 7.14 -11.62 -5.69
N PRO A 55 7.52 -11.84 -4.41
CA PRO A 55 8.77 -11.31 -3.92
C PRO A 55 9.89 -11.79 -4.85
N LYS A 56 10.70 -10.86 -5.37
CA LYS A 56 11.93 -11.21 -6.11
C LYS A 56 12.65 -12.27 -5.28
N ARG A 57 12.94 -13.41 -5.90
CA ARG A 57 13.44 -14.69 -5.36
C ARG A 57 14.72 -14.57 -4.51
N ILE A 58 14.67 -13.82 -3.41
CA ILE A 58 15.77 -13.59 -2.47
C ILE A 58 15.32 -13.92 -1.03
N PHE A 59 14.00 -13.91 -0.75
CA PHE A 59 13.47 -14.21 0.58
C PHE A 59 12.55 -15.44 0.54
N GLU A 60 13.12 -16.61 0.79
CA GLU A 60 12.36 -17.78 1.23
C GLU A 60 11.99 -17.59 2.70
N SER A 61 10.96 -16.80 3.00
CA SER A 61 10.46 -16.69 4.37
C SER A 61 9.78 -18.00 4.78
N ARG A 62 10.36 -18.74 5.73
CA ARG A 62 9.86 -20.03 6.22
C ARG A 62 8.71 -19.86 7.21
N ASN A 63 8.54 -18.68 7.79
CA ASN A 63 7.47 -18.35 8.74
C ASN A 63 6.93 -16.92 8.54
N LEU A 64 5.77 -16.63 9.13
CA LEU A 64 5.09 -15.33 9.01
C LEU A 64 5.88 -14.19 9.68
N GLU A 65 6.61 -14.49 10.75
CA GLU A 65 7.53 -13.54 11.40
C GLU A 65 8.60 -13.07 10.41
N GLU A 66 9.28 -13.98 9.72
CA GLU A 66 10.31 -13.73 8.71
C GLU A 66 9.74 -12.99 7.49
N ALA A 67 8.48 -13.27 7.12
CA ALA A 67 7.78 -12.51 6.09
C ALA A 67 7.49 -11.06 6.55
N LEU A 68 7.16 -10.84 7.81
CA LEU A 68 6.98 -9.50 8.38
C LEU A 68 8.32 -8.77 8.62
N MET A 69 9.42 -9.50 8.86
CA MET A 69 10.79 -8.96 8.88
C MET A 69 11.31 -8.62 7.48
N SER A 70 10.72 -9.18 6.42
CA SER A 70 11.05 -8.88 5.02
C SER A 70 10.39 -7.59 4.50
N VAL A 71 9.52 -6.97 5.32
CA VAL A 71 9.04 -5.61 5.11
C VAL A 71 10.23 -4.67 5.26
N PRO A 72 10.56 -3.84 4.25
CA PRO A 72 11.78 -3.06 4.29
C PRO A 72 11.70 -2.00 5.41
N ASP A 73 12.77 -1.92 6.20
CA ASP A 73 13.12 -0.90 7.18
C ASP A 73 12.40 -0.90 8.56
N LEU A 74 11.91 -2.04 9.06
CA LEU A 74 11.49 -2.13 10.47
C LEU A 74 12.69 -2.45 11.39
N GLU A 75 13.04 -1.50 12.26
CA GLU A 75 14.06 -1.71 13.29
C GLU A 75 13.62 -2.79 14.28
N THR A 76 14.52 -3.74 14.55
CA THR A 76 14.28 -4.87 15.46
C THR A 76 15.43 -4.99 16.45
N VAL A 77 15.16 -5.60 17.61
CA VAL A 77 16.16 -5.78 18.65
C VAL A 77 17.28 -6.67 18.13
N LYS A 78 18.53 -6.25 18.35
CA LYS A 78 19.71 -7.01 17.95
C LYS A 78 19.91 -8.22 18.85
N PHE A 79 20.18 -9.36 18.22
CA PHE A 79 20.46 -10.60 18.94
C PHE A 79 21.51 -11.44 18.21
N LYS A 80 22.15 -12.33 18.97
CA LYS A 80 23.04 -13.36 18.48
C LYS A 80 22.41 -14.73 18.69
N VAL A 81 22.36 -15.54 17.64
CA VAL A 81 21.87 -16.92 17.73
C VAL A 81 22.96 -17.80 18.36
N LEU A 82 22.64 -18.41 19.50
CA LEU A 82 23.55 -19.35 20.17
C LEU A 82 23.32 -20.79 19.72
N LYS A 83 22.05 -21.17 19.51
CA LYS A 83 21.67 -22.51 19.09
C LYS A 83 20.37 -22.48 18.29
N LEU A 84 20.38 -23.14 17.14
CA LEU A 84 19.22 -23.34 16.29
C LEU A 84 18.87 -24.83 16.26
N THR A 85 17.60 -25.14 16.49
CA THR A 85 17.03 -26.50 16.42
C THR A 85 15.76 -26.43 15.56
N ASP A 86 15.28 -27.57 15.06
CA ASP A 86 14.07 -27.61 14.22
C ASP A 86 12.80 -27.10 14.93
N GLN A 87 12.79 -27.07 16.27
CA GLN A 87 11.64 -26.68 17.09
C GLN A 87 11.79 -25.31 17.76
N TYR A 88 13.01 -24.83 17.98
CA TYR A 88 13.26 -23.63 18.76
C TYR A 88 14.63 -23.02 18.48
N GLU A 89 14.76 -21.75 18.84
CA GLU A 89 15.98 -20.97 18.71
C GLU A 89 16.35 -20.34 20.05
N ILE A 90 17.62 -20.41 20.41
CA ILE A 90 18.17 -19.71 21.57
C ILE A 90 18.90 -18.46 21.09
N ARG A 91 18.40 -17.30 21.50
CA ARG A 91 18.93 -15.97 21.17
C ARG A 91 19.50 -15.30 22.41
N GLU A 92 20.72 -14.80 22.30
CA GLU A 92 21.32 -13.85 23.24
C GLU A 92 21.01 -12.43 22.75
N VAL A 93 20.27 -11.67 23.54
CA VAL A 93 19.78 -10.34 23.16
C VAL A 93 20.68 -9.27 23.80
N GLU A 94 21.12 -8.29 23.01
CA GLU A 94 21.91 -7.16 23.54
C GLU A 94 21.05 -6.28 24.46
N PRO A 95 21.59 -5.62 25.50
CA PRO A 95 20.80 -4.73 26.36
C PRO A 95 20.14 -3.58 25.56
N TYR A 96 18.85 -3.35 25.81
CA TYR A 96 18.05 -2.33 25.15
C TYR A 96 17.03 -1.72 26.11
N PHE A 97 16.50 -0.55 25.78
CA PHE A 97 15.44 0.09 26.54
C PHE A 97 14.07 -0.35 26.02
N VAL A 98 13.14 -0.58 26.95
CA VAL A 98 11.77 -0.96 26.65
C VAL A 98 10.82 0.01 27.30
N ALA A 99 9.87 0.53 26.52
CA ALA A 99 8.71 1.22 27.06
C ALA A 99 7.64 0.17 27.41
N GLU A 100 7.21 0.16 28.66
CA GLU A 100 6.22 -0.79 29.16
C GLU A 100 4.94 -0.08 29.59
N ALA A 101 3.80 -0.70 29.32
CA ALA A 101 2.49 -0.24 29.78
C ALA A 101 1.80 -1.37 30.53
N THR A 102 1.38 -1.08 31.77
CA THR A 102 0.67 -2.05 32.62
C THR A 102 -0.80 -1.68 32.69
N MET A 103 -1.69 -2.64 32.41
CA MET A 103 -3.14 -2.47 32.52
C MET A 103 -3.71 -3.34 33.63
N PRO A 104 -4.66 -2.83 34.42
CA PRO A 104 -5.30 -3.62 35.46
C PRO A 104 -6.16 -4.73 34.83
N GLY A 105 -5.79 -5.98 35.10
CA GLY A 105 -6.51 -7.17 34.65
C GLY A 105 -6.94 -8.04 35.84
N LYS A 106 -8.06 -8.76 35.69
CA LYS A 106 -8.56 -9.67 36.75
C LYS A 106 -7.90 -11.06 36.69
N SER A 107 -7.39 -11.48 35.54
CA SER A 107 -6.62 -12.72 35.37
C SER A 107 -5.88 -12.76 34.03
N GLY A 108 -4.59 -13.11 34.04
CA GLY A 108 -3.82 -13.48 32.84
C GLY A 108 -3.85 -12.47 31.68
N PHE A 109 -3.64 -12.99 30.47
CA PHE A 109 -3.72 -12.21 29.24
C PHE A 109 -5.17 -11.83 28.93
N ASP A 110 -5.43 -10.53 28.78
CA ASP A 110 -6.71 -9.98 28.37
C ASP A 110 -6.54 -9.16 27.10
N LEU A 111 -7.30 -9.50 26.05
CA LEU A 111 -7.27 -8.82 24.76
C LEU A 111 -7.68 -7.34 24.88
N ASN A 112 -8.62 -7.03 25.77
CA ASN A 112 -9.06 -5.64 25.96
C ASN A 112 -7.96 -4.82 26.63
N GLY A 113 -7.32 -5.35 27.67
CA GLY A 113 -6.14 -4.75 28.29
C GLY A 113 -4.95 -4.63 27.32
N ALA A 114 -4.71 -5.64 26.48
CA ALA A 114 -3.65 -5.63 25.46
C ALA A 114 -3.89 -4.54 24.40
N SER A 115 -5.14 -4.38 23.94
CA SER A 115 -5.50 -3.32 22.98
C SER A 115 -5.32 -1.92 23.57
N GLN A 116 -5.71 -1.73 24.84
CA GLN A 116 -5.54 -0.44 25.52
C GLN A 116 -4.06 -0.10 25.75
N SER A 117 -3.27 -1.06 26.24
CA SER A 117 -1.81 -0.88 26.42
C SER A 117 -1.09 -0.60 25.10
N PHE A 118 -1.47 -1.27 24.01
CA PHE A 118 -0.95 -0.97 22.68
C PHE A 118 -1.21 0.48 22.28
N ASN A 119 -2.45 0.97 22.45
CA ASN A 119 -2.78 2.35 22.14
C ASN A 119 -1.99 3.34 23.01
N THR A 120 -1.79 3.05 24.30
CA THR A 120 -0.97 3.88 25.19
C THR A 120 0.49 3.96 24.71
N LEU A 121 1.08 2.83 24.30
CA LEU A 121 2.43 2.82 23.75
C LEU A 121 2.50 3.54 22.39
N ALA A 122 1.48 3.41 21.55
CA ALA A 122 1.40 4.14 20.30
C ALA A 122 1.31 5.66 20.53
N GLU A 123 0.53 6.12 21.52
CA GLU A 123 0.47 7.53 21.92
C GLU A 123 1.82 8.06 22.44
N PHE A 124 2.56 7.22 23.18
CA PHE A 124 3.92 7.54 23.64
C PHE A 124 4.90 7.67 22.47
N LEU A 125 4.87 6.74 21.51
CA LEU A 125 5.78 6.72 20.35
C LEU A 125 5.48 7.80 19.31
N PHE A 126 4.20 8.03 18.99
CA PHE A 126 3.78 8.95 17.91
C PHE A 126 3.42 10.35 18.39
N GLY A 127 3.59 10.62 19.68
CA GLY A 127 3.52 11.98 20.22
C GLY A 127 2.11 12.47 20.45
N LYS A 128 1.58 12.13 21.62
CA LYS A 128 0.70 13.03 22.39
C LYS A 128 1.34 13.48 23.70
N VAL A 129 2.66 13.53 23.75
CA VAL A 129 3.40 13.84 24.98
C VAL A 129 3.82 15.31 24.97
N VAL A 130 3.19 16.08 25.88
CA VAL A 130 3.78 17.29 26.43
C VAL A 130 4.99 16.85 27.26
N GLU A 131 6.15 17.38 26.93
CA GLU A 131 7.41 17.24 27.65
C GLU A 131 7.17 17.31 29.18
N GLY A 132 7.37 16.20 29.91
CA GLY A 132 7.43 16.23 31.39
C GLY A 132 6.69 15.17 32.22
N THR A 133 5.96 14.19 31.66
CA THR A 133 5.12 13.31 32.50
C THR A 133 5.32 11.80 32.29
N TYR A 134 6.56 11.30 32.23
CA TYR A 134 6.81 9.87 32.46
C TYR A 134 7.97 9.69 33.43
N ARG A 135 7.66 9.13 34.61
CA ARG A 135 8.68 8.67 35.56
C ARG A 135 9.16 7.31 35.05
N VAL A 136 10.34 7.31 34.45
CA VAL A 136 11.14 6.09 34.26
C VAL A 136 11.53 5.63 35.67
N ASN A 137 10.91 4.56 36.16
CA ASN A 137 11.44 3.87 37.33
C ASN A 137 12.60 3.00 36.83
N LEU A 138 13.82 3.44 37.15
CA LEU A 138 15.04 2.64 37.08
C LEU A 138 15.09 1.65 38.26
#